data_AF-A0A380WHX1-F1
#
_entry.id   AF-A0A380WHX1-F1
#
_cell.length_a   1.000
_cell.length_b   1.000
_cell.length_c   1.000
_cell.angle_alpha   90.00
_cell.angle_beta   90.00
_cell.angle_gamma   90.00
#
_symmetry.space_group_name_H-M   'P 1'
#
loop_
_entity.id
_entity.type
_entity.pdbx_description
1 polymer ?
#
loop_
_entity_poly.entity_id
_entity_poly.type
_entity_poly.pdbx_seq_one_letter_code
_entity_poly.pdbx_strand_id
1 'polypeptide(L)'
;MRAIMTAMSILLAAGPAGASGGLSCGAKDEAVNLTIESGVTRGMGSPVFNFRGEIEISEKAISQDLRKMSFERDHLAQYWLDGEELRMVVYREREADKPHGYVEITVRTKSGDEGDYIGQYSVTVFDMTDATGGEGKTYNFTGRATCLVE
;
A
#
# COMPACT_ATOMS: atom_id res chain seq x y z
N MET A 1 -61.54 -32.14 6.95
CA MET A 1 -61.51 -30.99 7.89
C MET A 1 -60.68 -31.41 9.08
N ARG A 2 -59.62 -30.76 9.55
CA ARG A 2 -58.91 -29.51 9.22
C ARG A 2 -57.45 -29.80 9.61
N ALA A 3 -56.51 -29.71 8.66
CA ALA A 3 -55.09 -29.86 8.95
C ALA A 3 -54.52 -28.53 9.45
N ILE A 4 -53.74 -28.67 10.51
CA ILE A 4 -53.00 -27.67 11.28
C ILE A 4 -52.10 -26.82 10.37
N MET A 5 -52.16 -25.49 10.49
CA MET A 5 -51.10 -24.60 9.98
C MET A 5 -50.55 -23.77 11.13
N THR A 6 -49.43 -24.25 11.68
CA THR A 6 -48.53 -23.48 12.53
C THR A 6 -47.58 -22.72 11.61
N ALA A 7 -47.79 -21.41 11.45
CA ALA A 7 -46.89 -20.56 10.68
C ALA A 7 -45.62 -20.29 11.50
N MET A 8 -44.51 -20.92 11.12
CA MET A 8 -43.18 -20.70 11.68
C MET A 8 -42.60 -19.41 11.08
N SER A 9 -42.48 -18.36 11.89
CA SER A 9 -41.84 -17.10 11.52
C SER A 9 -40.33 -17.31 11.34
N ILE A 10 -39.85 -17.33 10.10
CA ILE A 10 -38.41 -17.34 9.79
C ILE A 10 -37.89 -15.91 9.96
N LEU A 11 -37.24 -15.63 11.10
CA LEU A 11 -36.37 -14.47 11.23
C LEU A 11 -35.09 -14.74 10.45
N LEU A 12 -34.96 -14.11 9.27
CA LEU A 12 -33.68 -13.97 8.58
C LEU A 12 -32.79 -13.04 9.39
N ALA A 13 -31.87 -13.62 10.16
CA ALA A 13 -30.73 -12.89 10.71
C ALA A 13 -29.81 -12.48 9.54
N ALA A 14 -30.04 -11.33 8.94
CA ALA A 14 -29.07 -10.67 8.08
C ALA A 14 -27.92 -10.17 8.96
N GLY A 15 -26.91 -11.01 9.17
CA GLY A 15 -25.63 -10.55 9.69
C GLY A 15 -25.01 -9.54 8.72
N PRO A 16 -24.22 -8.56 9.20
CA PRO A 16 -23.58 -7.60 8.32
C PRO A 16 -22.70 -8.34 7.30
N ALA A 17 -22.99 -8.16 6.02
CA ALA A 17 -22.09 -8.59 4.95
C ALA A 17 -20.84 -7.73 5.02
N GLY A 18 -19.77 -8.25 5.65
CA GLY A 18 -18.45 -7.63 5.59
C GLY A 18 -17.93 -7.71 4.17
N ALA A 19 -18.18 -6.68 3.36
CA ALA A 19 -17.58 -6.56 2.04
C ALA A 19 -16.08 -6.28 2.22
N SER A 20 -15.27 -7.34 2.13
CA SER A 20 -13.83 -7.17 1.90
C SER A 20 -13.65 -6.49 0.55
N GLY A 21 -12.95 -5.36 0.57
CA GLY A 21 -12.61 -4.56 -0.60
C GLY A 21 -11.20 -4.83 -1.10
N GLY A 22 -10.95 -4.49 -2.35
CA GLY A 22 -9.60 -4.37 -2.89
C GLY A 22 -9.06 -2.96 -2.67
N LEU A 23 -7.76 -2.85 -2.42
CA LEU A 23 -7.01 -1.62 -2.52
C LEU A 23 -5.93 -1.82 -3.57
N SER A 24 -5.89 -0.95 -4.57
CA SER A 24 -4.77 -0.85 -5.50
C SER A 24 -4.26 0.58 -5.53
N CYS A 25 -2.95 0.77 -5.51
CA CYS A 25 -2.28 2.06 -5.68
C CYS A 25 -1.18 1.91 -6.71
N GLY A 26 -0.99 2.92 -7.54
CA GLY A 26 0.10 2.92 -8.50
C GLY A 26 0.58 4.31 -8.85
N ALA A 27 1.84 4.36 -9.26
CA ALA A 27 2.45 5.52 -9.89
C ALA A 27 3.39 5.03 -10.99
N LYS A 28 3.35 5.69 -12.15
CA LYS A 28 4.25 5.35 -13.26
C LYS A 28 4.64 6.61 -14.00
N ASP A 29 5.91 6.97 -13.88
CA ASP A 29 6.54 8.07 -14.61
C ASP A 29 7.94 7.66 -15.09
N GLU A 30 8.75 8.63 -15.51
CA GLU A 30 10.10 8.37 -16.02
C GLU A 30 11.07 7.88 -14.93
N ALA A 31 10.83 8.24 -13.67
CA ALA A 31 11.71 7.96 -12.55
C ALA A 31 11.31 6.72 -11.76
N VAL A 32 9.99 6.53 -11.54
CA VAL A 32 9.45 5.47 -10.66
C VAL A 32 8.30 4.73 -11.33
N ASN A 33 8.32 3.40 -11.19
CA ASN A 33 7.17 2.53 -11.43
C ASN A 33 6.84 1.83 -10.10
N LEU A 34 5.71 2.21 -9.49
CA LEU A 34 5.24 1.73 -8.19
C LEU A 34 3.89 1.05 -8.37
N THR A 35 3.75 -0.15 -7.79
CA THR A 35 2.49 -0.86 -7.66
C THR A 35 2.31 -1.32 -6.22
N ILE A 36 1.09 -1.20 -5.69
CA ILE A 36 0.71 -1.68 -4.35
C ILE A 36 -0.68 -2.28 -4.47
N GLU A 37 -0.86 -3.48 -3.95
CA GLU A 37 -2.12 -4.20 -3.88
C GLU A 37 -2.35 -4.71 -2.45
N SER A 38 -3.59 -4.65 -1.97
CA SER A 38 -3.96 -5.21 -0.67
C SER A 38 -5.44 -5.53 -0.65
N GLY A 39 -5.83 -6.52 0.16
CA GLY A 39 -7.18 -6.58 0.67
C GLY A 39 -7.37 -5.53 1.77
N VAL A 40 -8.56 -4.93 1.83
CA VAL A 40 -9.00 -4.02 2.88
C VAL A 40 -10.36 -4.47 3.41
N THR A 41 -10.65 -4.14 4.66
CA THR A 41 -12.00 -4.36 5.22
C THR A 41 -12.65 -3.04 5.57
N ARG A 42 -13.98 -3.00 5.48
CA ARG A 42 -14.79 -1.86 5.91
C ARG A 42 -15.09 -1.98 7.40
N GLY A 43 -14.69 -1.01 8.21
CA GLY A 43 -14.96 -0.98 9.65
C GLY A 43 -13.90 -0.21 10.44
N MET A 44 -14.06 -0.14 11.77
CA MET A 44 -13.09 0.52 12.64
C MET A 44 -11.69 -0.09 12.47
N GLY A 45 -10.73 0.74 12.05
CA GLY A 45 -9.33 0.36 11.86
C GLY A 45 -8.99 -0.25 10.49
N SER A 46 -9.98 -0.46 9.61
CA SER A 46 -9.83 -0.91 8.21
C SER A 46 -8.59 -1.77 7.94
N PRO A 47 -8.44 -2.94 8.61
CA PRO A 47 -7.20 -3.71 8.52
C PRO A 47 -6.90 -4.12 7.08
N VAL A 48 -5.62 -3.98 6.72
CA VAL A 48 -5.05 -4.46 5.47
C VAL A 48 -4.61 -5.92 5.60
N PHE A 49 -4.78 -6.71 4.54
CA PHE A 49 -4.32 -8.10 4.48
C PHE A 49 -3.85 -8.43 3.07
N ASN A 50 -2.98 -9.44 2.93
CA ASN A 50 -2.35 -9.79 1.64
C ASN A 50 -1.69 -8.60 0.93
N PHE A 51 -1.12 -7.66 1.70
CA PHE A 51 -0.41 -6.50 1.17
C PHE A 51 0.80 -6.94 0.36
N ARG A 52 0.91 -6.43 -0.87
CA ARG A 52 2.04 -6.61 -1.78
C ARG A 52 2.36 -5.27 -2.40
N GLY A 53 3.64 -4.96 -2.52
CA GLY A 53 4.09 -3.79 -3.28
C GLY A 53 5.34 -4.11 -4.08
N GLU A 54 5.52 -3.42 -5.18
CA GLU A 54 6.73 -3.47 -5.99
C GLU A 54 7.12 -2.06 -6.42
N ILE A 55 8.42 -1.80 -6.42
CA ILE A 55 8.97 -0.55 -6.96
C ILE A 55 10.12 -0.85 -7.91
N GLU A 56 10.14 -0.13 -9.03
CA GLU A 56 11.29 0.01 -9.91
C GLU A 56 11.69 1.48 -10.03
N ILE A 57 12.98 1.77 -9.87
CA ILE A 57 13.57 3.12 -9.91
C ILE A 57 14.59 3.21 -11.04
N SER A 58 14.46 4.22 -11.91
CA SER A 58 15.26 4.38 -13.12
C SER A 58 16.69 4.91 -12.86
N GLU A 59 16.92 5.63 -11.75
CA GLU A 59 18.19 6.30 -11.44
C GLU A 59 19.34 5.30 -11.27
N LYS A 60 20.30 5.29 -12.20
CA LYS A 60 21.38 4.30 -12.26
C LYS A 60 22.47 4.50 -11.20
N ALA A 61 22.53 5.67 -10.57
CA ALA A 61 23.44 5.93 -9.46
C ALA A 61 23.05 5.18 -8.17
N ILE A 62 21.80 4.69 -8.07
CA ILE A 62 21.33 3.86 -6.97
C ILE A 62 21.74 2.41 -7.22
N SER A 63 22.22 1.73 -6.19
CA SER A 63 22.53 0.30 -6.23
C SER A 63 21.34 -0.53 -6.71
N GLN A 64 21.62 -1.53 -7.54
CA GLN A 64 20.59 -2.31 -8.25
C GLN A 64 19.53 -2.93 -7.34
N ASP A 65 19.91 -3.34 -6.15
CA ASP A 65 19.01 -3.98 -5.19
C ASP A 65 18.04 -3.01 -4.51
N LEU A 66 18.38 -1.72 -4.40
CA LEU A 66 17.45 -0.68 -3.93
C LEU A 66 16.60 -0.12 -5.09
N ARG A 67 17.01 -0.32 -6.34
CA ARG A 67 16.23 0.09 -7.51
C ARG A 67 15.05 -0.82 -7.80
N LYS A 68 15.08 -2.06 -7.30
CA LYS A 68 14.02 -3.05 -7.51
C LYS A 68 13.74 -3.77 -6.22
N MET A 69 12.61 -3.45 -5.60
CA MET A 69 12.24 -4.01 -4.31
C MET A 69 10.79 -4.45 -4.29
N SER A 70 10.56 -5.57 -3.62
CA SER A 70 9.23 -6.02 -3.21
C SER A 70 8.94 -5.61 -1.78
N PHE A 71 7.66 -5.44 -1.46
CA PHE A 71 7.16 -5.12 -0.14
C PHE A 71 6.03 -6.09 0.19
N GLU A 72 5.91 -6.36 1.47
CA GLU A 72 4.97 -7.32 2.05
C GLU A 72 4.38 -6.62 3.27
N ARG A 73 3.39 -7.24 3.93
CA ARG A 73 2.67 -6.58 5.02
C ARG A 73 3.57 -6.04 6.14
N ASP A 74 4.66 -6.73 6.46
CA ASP A 74 5.59 -6.30 7.52
C ASP A 74 6.36 -5.02 7.16
N HIS A 75 6.35 -4.62 5.88
CA HIS A 75 6.95 -3.38 5.38
C HIS A 75 5.97 -2.21 5.37
N LEU A 76 4.67 -2.42 5.62
CA LEU A 76 3.69 -1.34 5.74
C LEU A 76 3.81 -0.71 7.13
N ALA A 77 4.62 0.34 7.23
CA ALA A 77 4.91 1.01 8.49
C ALA A 77 3.70 1.78 9.05
N GLN A 78 2.95 2.47 8.17
CA GLN A 78 1.75 3.21 8.56
C GLN A 78 0.70 3.18 7.43
N TYR A 79 -0.57 3.22 7.83
CA TYR A 79 -1.71 3.22 6.92
C TYR A 79 -2.89 4.01 7.52
N TRP A 80 -3.61 4.71 6.64
CA TRP A 80 -4.83 5.43 6.96
C TRP A 80 -5.79 5.35 5.77
N LEU A 81 -7.03 4.97 6.03
CA LEU A 81 -8.14 5.00 5.08
C LEU A 81 -9.43 5.27 5.85
N ASP A 82 -10.00 6.45 5.66
CA ASP A 82 -11.21 6.91 6.38
C ASP A 82 -12.37 7.29 5.44
N GLY A 83 -12.22 7.11 4.13
CA GLY A 83 -13.21 7.48 3.13
C GLY A 83 -12.97 8.86 2.50
N GLU A 84 -12.20 9.73 3.14
CA GLU A 84 -11.82 11.04 2.61
C GLU A 84 -10.38 11.03 2.10
N GLU A 85 -9.52 10.27 2.77
CA GLU A 85 -8.11 10.21 2.47
C GLU A 85 -7.59 8.78 2.53
N LEU A 86 -6.61 8.52 1.67
CA LEU A 86 -5.77 7.34 1.78
C LEU A 86 -4.32 7.79 1.95
N ARG A 87 -3.69 7.33 3.02
CA ARG A 87 -2.29 7.60 3.30
C ARG A 87 -1.59 6.31 3.67
N MET A 88 -0.37 6.12 3.18
CA MET A 88 0.46 5.00 3.62
C MET A 88 1.93 5.35 3.59
N VAL A 89 2.67 4.70 4.47
CA VAL A 89 4.13 4.68 4.51
C VAL A 89 4.57 3.23 4.41
N VAL A 90 5.35 2.92 3.39
CA VAL A 90 5.98 1.62 3.18
C VAL A 90 7.48 1.80 3.34
N TYR A 91 8.11 0.96 4.16
CA TYR A 91 9.51 1.08 4.49
C TYR A 91 10.17 -0.30 4.46
N ARG A 92 11.30 -0.41 3.77
CA ARG A 92 12.12 -1.63 3.80
C ARG A 92 13.59 -1.26 3.75
N GLU A 93 14.35 -1.80 4.70
CA GLU A 93 15.81 -1.77 4.70
C GLU A 93 16.38 -2.84 3.78
N ARG A 94 17.58 -2.56 3.27
CA ARG A 94 18.43 -3.54 2.59
C ARG A 94 18.80 -4.66 3.55
N GLU A 95 18.98 -5.86 3.01
CA GLU A 95 19.44 -7.02 3.77
C GLU A 95 20.83 -6.81 4.39
N ALA A 96 21.07 -7.45 5.54
CA ALA A 96 22.18 -7.16 6.44
C ALA A 96 23.59 -7.51 5.91
N ASP A 97 23.70 -8.21 4.79
CA ASP A 97 24.96 -8.62 4.17
C ASP A 97 25.57 -7.53 3.28
N LYS A 98 24.90 -6.39 3.14
CA LYS A 98 25.31 -5.25 2.31
C LYS A 98 25.40 -3.96 3.13
N PRO A 99 26.10 -2.92 2.63
CA PRO A 99 26.12 -1.62 3.30
C PRO A 99 24.70 -1.08 3.50
N HIS A 100 24.48 -0.32 4.56
CA HIS A 100 23.13 0.15 4.91
C HIS A 100 22.47 0.91 3.76
N GLY A 101 21.19 0.67 3.57
CA GLY A 101 20.36 1.36 2.62
C GLY A 101 18.90 1.03 2.85
N TYR A 102 18.00 1.87 2.36
CA TYR A 102 16.56 1.64 2.51
C TYR A 102 15.78 2.33 1.40
N VAL A 103 14.55 1.86 1.20
CA VAL A 103 13.55 2.55 0.40
C VAL A 103 12.35 2.84 1.29
N GLU A 104 11.97 4.12 1.33
CA GLU A 104 10.74 4.60 1.96
C GLU A 104 9.81 5.15 0.88
N ILE A 105 8.55 4.74 0.91
CA ILE A 105 7.51 5.17 -0.01
C ILE A 105 6.39 5.77 0.82
N THR A 106 6.03 7.01 0.53
CA THR A 106 4.85 7.66 1.08
C THR A 106 3.84 7.89 -0.02
N VAL A 107 2.60 7.44 0.16
CA VAL A 107 1.47 7.78 -0.70
C VAL A 107 0.49 8.64 0.09
N ARG A 108 0.08 9.77 -0.49
CA ARG A 108 -0.92 10.68 0.09
C ARG A 108 -1.92 11.06 -0.97
N THR A 109 -3.16 10.64 -0.78
CA THR A 109 -4.24 10.85 -1.73
C THR A 109 -5.51 11.28 -1.00
N LYS A 110 -6.42 11.86 -1.77
CA LYS A 110 -7.77 12.23 -1.33
C LYS A 110 -8.80 11.53 -2.21
N SER A 111 -9.96 11.23 -1.64
CA SER A 111 -11.08 10.65 -2.36
C SER A 111 -11.48 11.55 -3.53
N GLY A 112 -11.61 10.94 -4.71
CA GLY A 112 -12.23 11.51 -5.89
C GLY A 112 -13.61 10.88 -6.13
N ASP A 113 -13.97 10.75 -7.40
CA ASP A 113 -15.23 10.13 -7.81
C ASP A 113 -15.12 8.60 -7.79
N GLU A 114 -16.24 7.91 -7.57
CA GLU A 114 -16.39 6.45 -7.75
C GLU A 114 -15.37 5.54 -7.02
N GLY A 115 -14.80 5.98 -5.89
CA GLY A 115 -13.85 5.18 -5.10
C GLY A 115 -12.38 5.39 -5.48
N ASP A 116 -12.11 6.29 -6.43
CA ASP A 116 -10.77 6.75 -6.75
C ASP A 116 -10.18 7.57 -5.61
N TYR A 117 -8.86 7.50 -5.47
CA TYR A 117 -8.08 8.37 -4.62
C TYR A 117 -6.90 8.92 -5.41
N ILE A 118 -6.81 10.24 -5.50
CA ILE A 118 -5.82 10.91 -6.34
C ILE A 118 -4.91 11.78 -5.46
N GLY A 119 -3.61 11.74 -5.74
CA GLY A 119 -2.65 12.58 -5.03
C GLY A 119 -1.23 12.36 -5.49
N GLN A 120 -0.32 12.24 -4.53
CA GLN A 120 1.11 12.17 -4.78
C GLN A 120 1.77 11.00 -4.08
N TYR A 121 2.82 10.48 -4.71
CA TYR A 121 3.80 9.65 -4.03
C TYR A 121 5.06 10.48 -3.73
N SER A 122 5.81 10.04 -2.72
CA SER A 122 7.20 10.38 -2.51
C SER A 122 7.99 9.11 -2.24
N VAL A 123 9.15 8.96 -2.88
CA VAL A 123 10.10 7.88 -2.63
C VAL A 123 11.40 8.48 -2.15
N THR A 124 11.88 8.00 -1.02
CA THR A 124 13.22 8.30 -0.50
C THR A 124 14.05 7.04 -0.56
N VAL A 125 15.21 7.12 -1.20
CA VAL A 125 16.20 6.04 -1.20
C VAL A 125 17.45 6.55 -0.51
N PHE A 126 17.89 5.84 0.52
CA PHE A 126 19.21 6.03 1.09
C PHE A 126 20.09 4.86 0.69
N ASP A 127 21.29 5.16 0.18
CA ASP A 127 22.23 4.15 -0.31
C ASP A 127 23.65 4.47 0.18
N MET A 128 24.16 3.65 1.10
CA MET A 128 25.60 3.58 1.34
C MET A 128 26.23 2.64 0.31
N THR A 129 27.28 3.10 -0.35
CA THR A 129 28.02 2.30 -1.34
C THR A 129 29.23 1.58 -0.75
N ASP A 130 29.62 1.86 0.49
CA ASP A 130 30.77 1.25 1.18
C ASP A 130 30.43 0.94 2.65
N ALA A 131 30.68 -0.29 3.08
CA ALA A 131 30.46 -0.77 4.44
C ALA A 131 31.47 -0.20 5.46
N THR A 132 32.58 0.40 5.00
CA THR A 132 33.71 0.79 5.84
C THR A 132 33.83 2.30 6.09
N GLY A 133 32.85 3.10 5.68
CA GLY A 133 32.77 4.52 6.03
C GLY A 133 32.55 5.51 4.87
N GLY A 134 31.92 5.08 3.77
CA GLY A 134 31.51 6.00 2.72
C GLY A 134 30.32 6.89 3.14
N GLU A 135 30.26 8.12 2.62
CA GLU A 135 29.08 8.97 2.77
C GLU A 135 27.89 8.35 2.02
N GLY A 136 26.82 8.01 2.73
CA GLY A 136 25.58 7.55 2.11
C GLY A 136 24.91 8.68 1.32
N LYS A 137 24.28 8.32 0.20
CA LYS A 137 23.56 9.27 -0.66
C LYS A 137 22.07 9.09 -0.52
N THR A 138 21.34 10.20 -0.48
CA THR A 138 19.88 10.22 -0.49
C THR A 138 19.36 10.67 -1.85
N TYR A 139 18.43 9.91 -2.39
CA TYR A 139 17.70 10.21 -3.63
C TYR A 139 16.22 10.38 -3.29
N ASN A 140 15.59 11.42 -3.84
CA ASN A 140 14.19 11.72 -3.60
C ASN A 140 13.44 11.80 -4.93
N PHE A 141 12.30 11.13 -5.00
CA PHE A 141 11.40 11.16 -6.15
C PHE A 141 10.02 11.54 -5.67
N THR A 142 9.29 12.28 -6.50
CA THR A 142 7.90 12.64 -6.24
C THR A 142 7.15 12.66 -7.55
N GLY A 143 5.90 12.22 -7.52
CA GLY A 143 5.06 12.25 -8.70
C GLY A 143 3.61 12.00 -8.34
N ARG A 144 2.78 11.80 -9.36
CA ARG A 144 1.36 11.55 -9.19
C ARG A 144 1.13 10.10 -8.78
N ALA A 145 0.28 9.89 -7.78
CA ALA A 145 -0.23 8.59 -7.39
C ALA A 145 -1.75 8.54 -7.62
N THR A 146 -2.22 7.38 -8.06
CA THR A 146 -3.65 7.06 -8.17
C THR A 146 -3.88 5.75 -7.43
N CYS A 147 -4.94 5.72 -6.62
CA CYS A 147 -5.40 4.51 -5.96
C CYS A 147 -6.89 4.29 -6.21
N LEU A 148 -7.33 3.05 -6.05
CA LEU A 148 -8.72 2.62 -6.12
C LEU A 148 -9.04 1.76 -4.90
N VAL A 149 -10.20 2.00 -4.29
CA VAL A 149 -10.74 1.21 -3.18
C VAL A 149 -12.12 0.67 -3.55
N GLU A 150 -12.28 -0.66 -3.51
CA GLU A 150 -13.51 -1.38 -3.92
C GLU A 150 -14.41 -1.85 -2.78
#